data_AF-A0A950CHQ5-F1
#
_entry.id   AF-A0A950CHQ5-F1
#
_cell.length_a   1.000
_cell.length_b   1.000
_cell.length_c   1.000
_cell.angle_alpha   90.00
_cell.angle_beta   90.00
_cell.angle_gamma   90.00
#
_symmetry.space_group_name_H-M   'P 1'
#
loop_
_entity.id
_entity.type
_entity.pdbx_description
1 polymer ?
#
loop_
_entity_poly.entity_id
_entity_poly.type
_entity_poly.pdbx_seq_one_letter_code
_entity_poly.pdbx_strand_id
1 'polypeptide(L)'
;MNRIERVVVDECVGQESPLLGQLCQHLGERPVRFVFLASEHPGIPDIEILDKLMDARSALLTQDRVLHNLAIRRGFRSFVQTPESGLTDRRLAHVSAPDKNLPVASGAVRDSYLHQSSPEAQAITECLCGFLSAHQLKQFRTKRRRIRAHFGSPDNIMATALTIGQRRTAHGMVGGYMLKVDARHAVKSLFPASESYFLDHAGNEPLQATCWALVHLFQLQLQSYPLTLYHIDGAALVRCSALMDDRGAAVTAFERMAARLLAAVSRPNAAECTKGRFFDRATDKLSQLARFGTNELVSLDLQAMASGLADDVTKTDGAWSTDRGLQRPSETCPISTLGNRRQNDPN
;
A
#
# COMPACT_ATOMS: atom_id res chain seq x y z
N MET A 1 40.20 10.44 0.73
CA MET A 1 38.89 9.79 0.52
C MET A 1 38.29 9.47 1.88
N ASN A 2 37.07 9.92 2.18
CA ASN A 2 36.41 9.63 3.46
C ASN A 2 36.25 8.12 3.63
N ARG A 3 36.44 7.58 4.83
CA ARG A 3 36.32 6.14 5.12
C ARG A 3 34.85 5.70 5.01
N ILE A 4 34.60 4.48 4.52
CA ILE A 4 33.28 3.83 4.63
C ILE A 4 33.25 3.11 5.98
N GLU A 5 32.28 3.45 6.81
CA GLU A 5 32.07 2.86 8.14
C GLU A 5 30.76 2.06 8.19
N ARG A 6 29.81 2.39 7.32
CA ARG A 6 28.50 1.76 7.23
C ARG A 6 28.13 1.46 5.78
N VAL A 7 27.57 0.28 5.53
CA VAL A 7 26.93 -0.08 4.26
C VAL A 7 25.44 -0.29 4.52
N VAL A 8 24.61 0.50 3.86
CA VAL A 8 23.16 0.30 3.81
C VAL A 8 22.87 -0.69 2.69
N VAL A 9 22.24 -1.82 3.01
CA VAL A 9 21.93 -2.90 2.07
C VAL A 9 20.45 -2.86 1.75
N ASP A 10 20.15 -2.58 0.48
CA ASP A 10 18.79 -2.46 -0.05
C ASP A 10 18.00 -3.78 0.03
N GLU A 11 16.67 -3.70 0.09
CA GLU A 11 15.78 -4.86 0.27
C GLU A 11 15.87 -5.87 -0.87
N CYS A 12 16.27 -5.42 -2.06
CA CYS A 12 16.49 -6.29 -3.21
C CYS A 12 17.78 -7.13 -3.11
N VAL A 13 18.59 -6.93 -2.07
CA VAL A 13 19.82 -7.69 -1.81
C VAL A 13 19.63 -8.52 -0.54
N GLY A 14 19.44 -9.83 -0.71
CA GLY A 14 19.34 -10.76 0.41
C GLY A 14 20.66 -10.91 1.19
N GLN A 15 20.56 -11.34 2.45
CA GLN A 15 21.75 -11.58 3.32
C GLN A 15 22.71 -12.63 2.74
N GLU A 16 22.17 -13.62 2.01
CA GLU A 16 22.96 -14.66 1.33
C GLU A 16 23.43 -14.23 -0.08
N SER A 17 23.27 -12.95 -0.44
CA SER A 17 23.63 -12.49 -1.78
C SER A 17 25.16 -12.53 -1.98
N PRO A 18 25.66 -13.10 -3.10
CA PRO A 18 27.08 -13.08 -3.43
C PRO A 18 27.65 -11.65 -3.57
N LEU A 19 26.78 -10.65 -3.73
CA LEU A 19 27.15 -9.23 -3.78
C LEU A 19 27.80 -8.74 -2.51
N LEU A 20 27.39 -9.25 -1.35
CA LEU A 20 28.00 -8.88 -0.07
C LEU A 20 29.45 -9.37 -0.02
N GLY A 21 29.70 -10.60 -0.48
CA GLY A 21 31.05 -11.14 -0.60
C GLY A 21 31.94 -10.31 -1.53
N GLN A 22 31.43 -9.94 -2.70
CA GLN A 22 32.16 -9.07 -3.65
C GLN A 22 32.46 -7.69 -3.06
N LEU A 23 31.50 -7.10 -2.33
CA LEU A 23 31.69 -5.82 -1.68
C LEU A 23 32.72 -5.92 -0.55
N CYS A 24 32.68 -6.96 0.28
CA CYS A 24 33.67 -7.18 1.34
C CYS A 24 35.09 -7.31 0.75
N GLN A 25 35.24 -8.05 -0.35
CA GLN A 25 36.53 -8.12 -1.06
C GLN A 25 36.98 -6.75 -1.57
N HIS A 26 36.05 -5.95 -2.08
CA HIS A 26 36.33 -4.59 -2.57
C HIS A 26 36.71 -3.61 -1.44
N LEU A 27 36.08 -3.74 -0.27
CA LEU A 27 36.32 -2.88 0.90
C LEU A 27 37.57 -3.32 1.70
N GLY A 28 38.03 -4.56 1.52
CA GLY A 28 39.13 -5.19 2.25
C GLY A 28 38.75 -5.57 3.68
N GLU A 29 39.75 -5.86 4.52
CA GLU A 29 39.57 -6.33 5.93
C GLU A 29 39.06 -5.25 6.90
N ARG A 30 38.42 -4.19 6.40
CA ARG A 30 38.01 -3.05 7.23
C ARG A 30 36.71 -3.40 7.97
N PRO A 31 36.59 -3.06 9.27
CA PRO A 31 35.34 -3.22 9.98
C PRO A 31 34.31 -2.24 9.40
N VAL A 32 33.24 -2.79 8.85
CA VAL A 32 32.13 -2.06 8.24
C VAL A 32 30.83 -2.61 8.83
N ARG A 33 29.97 -1.72 9.34
CA ARG A 33 28.64 -2.11 9.80
C ARG A 33 27.70 -2.27 8.60
N PHE A 34 27.07 -3.42 8.47
CA PHE A 34 25.98 -3.61 7.51
C PHE A 34 24.65 -3.28 8.17
N VAL A 35 23.84 -2.47 7.49
CA VAL A 35 22.47 -2.14 7.89
C VAL A 35 21.53 -2.71 6.83
N PHE A 36 20.80 -3.75 7.17
CA PHE A 36 19.92 -4.46 6.23
C PHE A 36 18.53 -3.85 6.27
N LEU A 37 18.12 -3.16 5.21
CA LEU A 37 16.84 -2.44 5.18
C LEU A 37 15.64 -3.37 5.38
N ALA A 38 15.69 -4.58 4.81
CA ALA A 38 14.62 -5.56 4.94
C ALA A 38 14.32 -5.95 6.39
N SER A 39 15.31 -5.88 7.29
CA SER A 39 15.14 -6.20 8.72
C SER A 39 15.01 -4.97 9.60
N GLU A 40 15.80 -3.93 9.36
CA GLU A 40 15.86 -2.74 10.23
C GLU A 40 14.83 -1.67 9.87
N HIS A 41 14.49 -1.52 8.59
CA HIS A 41 13.59 -0.47 8.09
C HIS A 41 12.70 -0.98 6.94
N PRO A 42 11.89 -2.04 7.13
CA PRO A 42 11.17 -2.67 6.04
C PRO A 42 10.20 -1.70 5.35
N GLY A 43 10.21 -1.72 4.02
CA GLY A 43 9.42 -0.90 3.11
C GLY A 43 9.88 0.55 2.99
N ILE A 44 11.08 0.90 3.48
CA ILE A 44 11.57 2.28 3.48
C ILE A 44 11.67 2.82 2.04
N PRO A 45 11.11 4.01 1.75
CA PRO A 45 11.24 4.63 0.43
C PRO A 45 12.67 5.05 0.07
N ASP A 46 13.01 4.98 -1.22
CA ASP A 46 14.29 5.44 -1.79
C ASP A 46 14.78 6.78 -1.23
N ILE A 47 13.92 7.79 -1.18
CA ILE A 47 14.26 9.14 -0.70
C ILE A 47 14.58 9.13 0.81
N GLU A 48 13.83 8.37 1.61
CA GLU A 48 14.06 8.22 3.05
C GLU A 48 15.40 7.51 3.34
N ILE A 49 15.78 6.53 2.51
CA ILE A 49 17.11 5.91 2.56
C ILE A 49 18.18 6.98 2.37
N LEU A 50 18.09 7.75 1.28
CA LEU A 50 19.11 8.73 0.91
C LEU A 50 19.19 9.90 1.91
N ASP A 51 18.07 10.34 2.48
CA ASP A 51 18.05 11.54 3.32
C ASP A 51 18.33 11.23 4.80
N LYS A 52 17.92 10.06 5.29
CA LYS A 52 18.03 9.73 6.73
C LYS A 52 19.06 8.65 7.05
N LEU A 53 19.36 7.75 6.11
CA LEU A 53 20.27 6.62 6.33
C LEU A 53 21.62 6.79 5.64
N MET A 54 21.80 7.78 4.78
CA MET A 54 23.06 8.02 4.08
C MET A 54 23.77 9.26 4.63
N ASP A 55 25.08 9.16 4.78
CA ASP A 55 25.98 10.26 5.14
C ASP A 55 27.33 10.09 4.40
N ALA A 56 28.27 11.00 4.65
CA ALA A 56 29.59 10.98 4.01
C ALA A 56 30.43 9.70 4.30
N ARG A 57 30.08 8.94 5.34
CA ARG A 57 30.75 7.70 5.78
C ARG A 57 29.95 6.45 5.43
N SER A 58 28.81 6.60 4.76
CA SER A 58 27.93 5.53 4.36
C SER A 58 28.12 5.19 2.87
N ALA A 59 27.86 3.93 2.52
CA ALA A 59 27.73 3.48 1.14
C ALA A 59 26.45 2.66 0.97
N LEU A 60 25.83 2.73 -0.20
CA LEU A 60 24.60 2.00 -0.52
C LEU A 60 24.93 0.78 -1.39
N LEU A 61 24.49 -0.42 -1.01
CA LEU A 61 24.49 -1.60 -1.87
C LEU A 61 23.07 -1.89 -2.35
N THR A 62 22.82 -1.85 -3.66
CA THR A 62 21.49 -2.05 -4.25
C THR A 62 21.57 -2.78 -5.59
N GLN A 63 20.48 -3.41 -6.02
CA GLN A 63 20.26 -3.85 -7.40
C GLN A 63 19.35 -2.91 -8.20
N ASP A 64 18.69 -1.96 -7.53
CA ASP A 64 17.90 -0.92 -8.20
C ASP A 64 18.85 0.11 -8.82
N ARG A 65 18.99 0.01 -10.13
CA ARG A 65 19.86 0.88 -10.94
C ARG A 65 19.46 2.35 -10.86
N VAL A 66 18.18 2.65 -10.65
CA VAL A 66 17.68 4.02 -10.53
C VAL A 66 18.08 4.60 -9.18
N LEU A 67 17.89 3.83 -8.10
CA LEU A 67 18.29 4.22 -6.75
C LEU A 67 19.82 4.41 -6.65
N HIS A 68 20.61 3.52 -7.24
CA HIS A 68 22.07 3.66 -7.34
C HIS A 68 22.48 4.99 -8.00
N ASN A 69 21.91 5.29 -9.17
CA ASN A 69 22.20 6.52 -9.88
C ASN A 69 21.72 7.77 -9.12
N LEU A 70 20.62 7.66 -8.37
CA LEU A 70 20.12 8.74 -7.52
C LEU A 70 21.08 9.01 -6.34
N ALA A 71 21.58 7.95 -5.68
CA ALA A 71 22.56 8.06 -4.61
C ALA A 71 23.85 8.76 -5.08
N ILE A 72 24.41 8.34 -6.22
CA ILE A 72 25.61 8.97 -6.80
C ILE A 72 25.35 10.44 -7.13
N ARG A 73 24.18 10.76 -7.68
CA ARG A 73 23.82 12.14 -8.01
C ARG A 73 23.75 13.05 -6.77
N ARG A 74 23.33 12.50 -5.62
CA ARG A 74 23.35 13.19 -4.32
C ARG A 74 24.72 13.18 -3.64
N GLY A 75 25.76 12.67 -4.32
CA GLY A 75 27.13 12.66 -3.81
C GLY A 75 27.44 11.49 -2.87
N PHE A 76 26.53 10.54 -2.71
CA PHE A 76 26.77 9.34 -1.91
C PHE A 76 27.53 8.28 -2.72
N ARG A 77 28.23 7.42 -1.99
CA ARG A 77 28.80 6.20 -2.57
C ARG A 77 27.70 5.16 -2.69
N SER A 78 27.61 4.51 -3.85
CA SER A 78 26.69 3.40 -4.07
C SER A 78 27.36 2.35 -4.93
N PHE A 79 27.05 1.08 -4.69
CA PHE A 79 27.52 -0.08 -5.43
C PHE A 79 26.31 -0.82 -6.00
N VAL A 80 26.42 -1.21 -7.26
CA VAL A 80 25.41 -1.99 -7.99
C VAL A 80 26.08 -3.08 -8.81
N GLN A 81 25.42 -4.21 -8.99
CA GLN A 81 25.89 -5.23 -9.92
C GLN A 81 25.44 -4.92 -11.35
N THR A 82 26.39 -5.01 -12.26
CA THR A 82 26.15 -4.98 -13.71
C THR A 82 26.66 -6.27 -14.34
N PRO A 83 25.99 -6.78 -15.39
CA PRO A 83 26.49 -7.93 -16.15
C PRO A 83 27.88 -7.68 -16.74
N GLU A 84 28.20 -6.44 -17.11
CA GLU A 84 29.40 -6.12 -17.89
C GLU A 84 30.65 -5.92 -17.02
N SER A 85 30.51 -5.34 -15.83
CA SER A 85 31.64 -4.95 -14.98
C SER A 85 31.62 -5.58 -13.58
N GLY A 86 30.64 -6.43 -13.30
CA GLY A 86 30.40 -6.91 -11.94
C GLY A 86 29.94 -5.78 -11.03
N LEU A 87 30.46 -5.76 -9.80
CA LEU A 87 30.17 -4.72 -8.82
C LEU A 87 30.87 -3.40 -9.23
N THR A 88 30.08 -2.34 -9.42
CA THR A 88 30.58 -1.02 -9.82
C THR A 88 30.04 0.08 -8.92
N ASP A 89 30.87 1.10 -8.68
CA ASP A 89 30.50 2.33 -7.98
C ASP A 89 30.28 3.52 -8.93
N ARG A 90 30.34 3.26 -10.23
CA ARG A 90 30.22 4.28 -11.28
C ARG A 90 28.78 4.44 -11.72
N ARG A 91 28.40 5.70 -11.95
CA ARG A 91 27.10 6.05 -12.53
C ARG A 91 26.84 5.31 -13.84
N LEU A 92 25.65 4.72 -13.96
CA LEU A 92 25.21 4.02 -15.15
C LEU A 92 24.65 5.01 -16.18
N ALA A 93 25.37 5.24 -17.27
CA ALA A 93 25.03 6.27 -18.27
C ALA A 93 23.64 6.05 -18.94
N HIS A 94 23.21 4.80 -19.09
CA HIS A 94 21.96 4.42 -19.74
C HIS A 94 20.74 4.45 -18.82
N VAL A 95 20.90 4.80 -17.53
CA VAL A 95 19.82 4.78 -16.54
C VAL A 95 19.46 6.21 -16.12
N SER A 96 18.25 6.63 -16.46
CA SER A 96 17.72 7.93 -16.03
C SER A 96 17.23 7.86 -14.58
N ALA A 97 17.78 8.73 -13.74
CA ALA A 97 17.36 8.90 -12.35
C ALA A 97 17.12 10.39 -12.08
N PRO A 98 15.99 10.97 -12.51
CA PRO A 98 15.69 12.37 -12.26
C PRO A 98 15.54 12.58 -10.75
N ASP A 99 16.40 13.42 -10.17
CA ASP A 99 16.23 13.87 -8.79
C ASP A 99 15.09 14.88 -8.79
N LYS A 100 13.92 14.42 -8.35
CA LYS A 100 12.85 15.31 -7.97
C LYS A 100 13.24 15.74 -6.57
N ASN A 101 13.55 17.02 -6.38
CA ASN A 101 13.77 17.64 -5.06
C ASN A 101 12.49 17.52 -4.21
N LEU A 102 12.11 16.29 -3.85
CA LEU A 102 11.00 15.99 -3.00
C LEU A 102 11.43 16.46 -1.60
N PRO A 103 10.59 17.20 -0.90
CA PRO A 103 10.89 17.61 0.45
C PRO A 103 11.18 16.41 1.34
N VAL A 104 12.19 16.62 2.16
CA VAL A 104 12.60 15.71 3.22
C VAL A 104 11.41 15.45 4.13
N ALA A 105 11.13 14.17 4.39
CA ALA A 105 10.18 13.81 5.42
C ALA A 105 10.65 14.34 6.77
N SER A 106 9.89 15.24 7.38
CA SER A 106 10.20 15.74 8.72
C SER A 106 10.03 14.61 9.75
N GLY A 107 11.09 14.29 10.50
CA GLY A 107 11.01 13.32 11.59
C GLY A 107 12.17 12.32 11.61
N ALA A 108 12.23 11.51 12.68
CA ALA A 108 13.21 10.45 12.81
C ALA A 108 12.98 9.33 11.78
N VAL A 109 13.97 8.45 11.62
CA VAL A 109 13.79 7.18 10.90
C VAL A 109 12.75 6.34 11.64
N ARG A 110 11.84 5.72 10.90
CA ARG A 110 10.85 4.79 11.45
C ARG A 110 11.42 3.38 11.52
N ASP A 111 11.02 2.63 12.54
CA ASP A 111 11.34 1.19 12.66
C ASP A 111 10.70 0.37 11.53
N SER A 112 9.56 0.84 10.98
CA SER A 112 8.90 0.21 9.84
C SER A 112 8.16 1.24 8.99
N TYR A 113 8.28 1.10 7.67
CA TYR A 113 7.55 1.86 6.66
C TYR A 113 6.49 1.00 5.96
N LEU A 114 6.33 -0.25 6.42
CA LEU A 114 5.22 -1.09 5.98
C LEU A 114 3.90 -0.42 6.35
N HIS A 115 2.93 -0.58 5.46
CA HIS A 115 1.60 -0.05 5.68
C HIS A 115 0.94 -0.79 6.85
N GLN A 116 0.80 -0.11 7.99
CA GLN A 116 0.10 -0.63 9.15
C GLN A 116 -1.40 -0.45 8.95
N SER A 117 -2.07 -1.54 8.57
CA SER A 117 -3.54 -1.58 8.51
C SER A 117 -4.10 -1.98 9.86
N SER A 118 -5.28 -1.46 10.19
CA SER A 118 -6.09 -2.08 11.25
C SER A 118 -6.43 -3.53 10.86
N PRO A 119 -6.69 -4.42 11.83
CA PRO A 119 -7.12 -5.79 11.54
C PRO A 119 -8.31 -5.84 10.56
N GLU A 120 -9.27 -4.92 10.73
CA GLU A 120 -10.42 -4.80 9.85
C GLU A 120 -10.02 -4.40 8.42
N ALA A 121 -9.15 -3.41 8.27
CA ALA A 121 -8.69 -3.00 6.94
C ALA A 121 -7.87 -4.10 6.23
N GLN A 122 -7.16 -4.93 7.00
CA GLN A 122 -6.48 -6.11 6.47
C GLN A 122 -7.48 -7.17 6.01
N ALA A 123 -8.47 -7.53 6.84
CA ALA A 123 -9.52 -8.49 6.49
C ALA A 123 -10.29 -8.07 5.22
N ILE A 124 -10.66 -6.79 5.12
CA ILE A 124 -11.27 -6.21 3.91
C ILE A 124 -10.35 -6.38 2.70
N THR A 125 -9.07 -6.06 2.85
CA THR A 125 -8.11 -6.13 1.73
C THR A 125 -7.92 -7.57 1.24
N GLU A 126 -7.83 -8.53 2.16
CA GLU A 126 -7.69 -9.97 1.87
C GLU A 126 -8.93 -10.52 1.18
N CYS A 127 -10.13 -10.20 1.69
CA CYS A 127 -11.40 -10.56 1.06
C CYS A 127 -11.46 -10.01 -0.38
N LEU A 128 -11.14 -8.73 -0.58
CA LEU A 128 -11.13 -8.09 -1.90
C LEU A 128 -10.12 -8.73 -2.88
N CYS A 129 -8.99 -9.28 -2.40
CA CYS A 129 -8.04 -9.96 -3.27
C CYS A 129 -8.65 -11.18 -3.97
N GLY A 130 -9.62 -11.86 -3.33
CA GLY A 130 -10.30 -13.02 -3.91
C GLY A 130 -11.15 -12.70 -5.15
N PHE A 131 -11.55 -11.45 -5.33
CA PHE A 131 -12.39 -11.00 -6.45
C PHE A 131 -11.60 -10.33 -7.58
N LEU A 132 -10.32 -10.04 -7.37
CA LEU A 132 -9.50 -9.30 -8.32
C LEU A 132 -8.58 -10.24 -9.10
N SER A 133 -8.48 -10.03 -10.41
CA SER A 133 -7.54 -10.77 -11.24
C SER A 133 -6.07 -10.46 -10.86
N ALA A 134 -5.17 -11.40 -11.14
CA ALA A 134 -3.73 -11.19 -10.96
C ALA A 134 -3.21 -9.94 -11.71
N HIS A 135 -3.79 -9.65 -12.87
CA HIS A 135 -3.51 -8.45 -13.64
C HIS A 135 -3.92 -7.17 -12.90
N GLN A 136 -5.14 -7.10 -12.36
CA GLN A 136 -5.61 -5.96 -11.55
C GLN A 136 -4.75 -5.77 -10.29
N LEU A 137 -4.44 -6.86 -9.57
CA LEU A 137 -3.56 -6.82 -8.40
C LEU A 137 -2.16 -6.29 -8.75
N LYS A 138 -1.64 -6.62 -9.93
CA LYS A 138 -0.37 -6.06 -10.45
C LYS A 138 -0.50 -4.57 -10.78
N GLN A 139 -1.61 -4.14 -11.37
CA GLN A 139 -1.86 -2.72 -11.63
C GLN A 139 -1.94 -1.91 -10.32
N PHE A 140 -2.63 -2.42 -9.30
CA PHE A 140 -2.68 -1.78 -7.98
C PHE A 140 -1.30 -1.68 -7.34
N ARG A 141 -0.50 -2.76 -7.36
CA ARG A 141 0.91 -2.72 -6.90
C ARG A 141 1.71 -1.62 -7.60
N THR A 142 1.57 -1.50 -8.91
CA THR A 142 2.26 -0.48 -9.72
C THR A 142 1.80 0.93 -9.36
N LYS A 143 0.48 1.15 -9.23
CA LYS A 143 -0.09 2.44 -8.82
C LYS A 143 0.36 2.84 -7.41
N ARG A 144 0.36 1.90 -6.45
CA ARG A 144 0.88 2.13 -5.09
C ARG A 144 2.34 2.57 -5.10
N ARG A 145 3.21 1.87 -5.85
CA ARG A 145 4.63 2.25 -6.00
C ARG A 145 4.77 3.65 -6.56
N ARG A 146 4.00 4.00 -7.61
CA ARG A 146 4.02 5.34 -8.21
C ARG A 146 3.60 6.44 -7.22
N ILE A 147 2.55 6.19 -6.43
CA ILE A 147 2.08 7.14 -5.41
C ILE A 147 3.17 7.33 -4.36
N ARG A 148 3.70 6.25 -3.77
CA ARG A 148 4.78 6.32 -2.78
C ARG A 148 6.01 7.06 -3.32
N ALA A 149 6.44 6.75 -4.54
CA ALA A 149 7.57 7.42 -5.17
C ALA A 149 7.32 8.91 -5.45
N HIS A 150 6.07 9.32 -5.70
CA HIS A 150 5.71 10.73 -5.89
C HIS A 150 5.79 11.52 -4.59
N PHE A 151 5.33 10.95 -3.47
CA PHE A 151 5.36 11.63 -2.17
C PHE A 151 6.69 11.47 -1.44
N GLY A 152 7.51 10.48 -1.81
CA GLY A 152 8.81 10.20 -1.18
C GLY A 152 8.69 9.56 0.21
N SER A 153 7.68 9.94 0.99
CA SER A 153 7.40 9.39 2.32
C SER A 153 5.89 9.35 2.59
N PRO A 154 5.39 8.37 3.36
CA PRO A 154 4.01 8.38 3.87
C PRO A 154 3.65 9.66 4.61
N ASP A 155 4.59 10.26 5.32
CA ASP A 155 4.35 11.45 6.14
C ASP A 155 4.04 12.68 5.28
N ASN A 156 4.47 12.68 4.01
CA ASN A 156 4.17 13.73 3.05
C ASN A 156 2.74 13.64 2.48
N ILE A 157 1.96 12.61 2.79
CA ILE A 157 0.55 12.50 2.43
C ILE A 157 -0.30 13.14 3.54
N MET A 158 -1.12 14.12 3.15
CA MET A 158 -2.01 14.84 4.06
C MET A 158 -3.39 14.19 4.14
N ALA A 159 -4.01 13.95 2.98
CA ALA A 159 -5.39 13.50 2.86
C ALA A 159 -5.63 12.89 1.47
N THR A 160 -6.79 12.27 1.32
CA THR A 160 -7.27 11.72 0.05
C THR A 160 -8.64 12.29 -0.27
N ALA A 161 -8.90 12.48 -1.57
CA ALA A 161 -10.19 12.95 -2.04
C ALA A 161 -10.63 12.13 -3.25
N LEU A 162 -11.86 11.62 -3.20
CA LEU A 162 -12.48 10.88 -4.29
C LEU A 162 -13.62 11.73 -4.86
N THR A 163 -13.55 12.07 -6.15
CA THR A 163 -14.70 12.59 -6.89
C THR A 163 -15.41 11.42 -7.54
N ILE A 164 -16.66 11.19 -7.16
CA ILE A 164 -17.42 9.97 -7.47
C ILE A 164 -18.68 10.37 -8.23
N GLY A 165 -18.94 9.67 -9.33
CA GLY A 165 -20.15 9.85 -10.11
C GLY A 165 -20.60 8.57 -10.75
N GLN A 166 -21.90 8.51 -11.00
CA GLN A 166 -22.54 7.46 -11.74
C GLN A 166 -23.70 8.00 -12.56
N ARG A 167 -24.04 7.30 -13.63
CA ARG A 167 -25.08 7.69 -14.57
C ARG A 167 -25.75 6.46 -15.15
N ARG A 168 -27.08 6.48 -15.13
CA ARG A 168 -27.91 5.49 -15.83
C ARG A 168 -27.87 5.74 -17.34
N THR A 169 -27.67 4.68 -18.09
CA THR A 169 -27.67 4.66 -19.56
C THR A 169 -28.63 3.59 -20.07
N ALA A 170 -28.87 3.55 -21.38
CA ALA A 170 -29.65 2.46 -21.99
C ALA A 170 -29.00 1.08 -21.82
N HIS A 171 -27.69 1.03 -21.57
CA HIS A 171 -26.92 -0.20 -21.40
C HIS A 171 -26.66 -0.56 -19.93
N GLY A 172 -27.21 0.20 -18.98
CA GLY A 172 -26.98 -0.01 -17.55
C GLY A 172 -26.37 1.20 -16.85
N MET A 173 -25.84 1.00 -15.65
CA MET A 173 -25.18 2.02 -14.85
C MET A 173 -23.70 2.15 -15.23
N VAL A 174 -23.29 3.34 -15.65
CA VAL A 174 -21.87 3.69 -15.79
C VAL A 174 -21.46 4.47 -14.56
N GLY A 175 -20.47 3.97 -13.82
CA GLY A 175 -19.96 4.65 -12.63
C GLY A 175 -18.45 4.72 -12.61
N GLY A 176 -17.90 5.56 -11.74
CA GLY A 176 -16.47 5.65 -11.56
C GLY A 176 -16.05 6.73 -10.59
N TYR A 177 -14.73 6.89 -10.48
CA TYR A 177 -14.15 7.87 -9.60
C TYR A 177 -12.84 8.44 -10.15
N MET A 178 -12.49 9.62 -9.63
CA MET A 178 -11.16 10.21 -9.73
C MET A 178 -10.57 10.41 -8.33
N LEU A 179 -9.39 9.84 -8.08
CA LEU A 179 -8.67 9.98 -6.83
C LEU A 179 -7.63 11.09 -6.92
N LYS A 180 -7.68 12.02 -5.97
CA LYS A 180 -6.64 12.98 -5.66
C LYS A 180 -5.98 12.57 -4.35
N VAL A 181 -4.66 12.66 -4.30
CA VAL A 181 -3.89 12.52 -3.05
C VAL A 181 -3.26 13.88 -2.75
N ASP A 182 -3.61 14.42 -1.59
CA ASP A 182 -3.12 15.72 -1.15
C ASP A 182 -1.82 15.60 -0.38
N ALA A 183 -0.92 16.53 -0.69
CA ALA A 183 0.39 16.62 -0.10
C ALA A 183 0.39 17.46 1.18
N ARG A 184 1.28 17.14 2.12
CA ARG A 184 1.79 18.11 3.09
C ARG A 184 2.76 19.09 2.42
N HIS A 185 3.19 20.12 3.14
CA HIS A 185 4.04 21.20 2.60
C HIS A 185 5.19 20.68 1.72
N ALA A 186 5.49 21.43 0.66
CA ALA A 186 6.59 21.22 -0.28
C ALA A 186 6.49 20.05 -1.31
N VAL A 187 5.52 19.14 -1.23
CA VAL A 187 5.19 18.23 -2.36
C VAL A 187 3.97 18.78 -3.10
N LYS A 188 3.91 18.62 -4.44
CA LYS A 188 2.69 18.89 -5.21
C LYS A 188 1.69 17.75 -5.02
N SER A 189 0.41 18.05 -4.78
CA SER A 189 -0.65 17.04 -4.78
C SER A 189 -0.68 16.26 -6.10
N LEU A 190 -1.04 14.98 -6.05
CA LEU A 190 -1.10 14.11 -7.21
C LEU A 190 -2.55 14.00 -7.70
N PHE A 191 -2.79 14.43 -8.94
CA PHE A 191 -4.11 14.36 -9.56
C PHE A 191 -4.05 14.14 -11.09
N PRO A 192 -4.76 13.11 -11.62
CA PRO A 192 -5.32 11.99 -10.88
C PRO A 192 -4.20 11.07 -10.34
N ALA A 193 -4.29 10.66 -9.08
CA ALA A 193 -3.45 9.59 -8.53
C ALA A 193 -3.90 8.22 -9.04
N SER A 194 -5.22 8.03 -9.15
CA SER A 194 -5.87 6.90 -9.81
C SER A 194 -7.24 7.34 -10.33
N GLU A 195 -7.75 6.64 -11.33
CA GLU A 195 -9.13 6.68 -11.76
C GLU A 195 -9.53 5.29 -12.25
N SER A 196 -10.83 5.00 -12.25
CA SER A 196 -11.40 3.77 -12.78
C SER A 196 -12.89 3.94 -13.00
N TYR A 197 -13.41 3.26 -14.03
CA TYR A 197 -14.80 3.32 -14.45
C TYR A 197 -15.32 1.90 -14.71
N PHE A 198 -16.60 1.67 -14.47
CA PHE A 198 -17.26 0.39 -14.67
C PHE A 198 -18.58 0.56 -15.41
N LEU A 199 -19.08 -0.54 -15.97
CA LEU A 199 -20.43 -0.68 -16.49
C LEU A 199 -21.10 -1.85 -15.78
N ASP A 200 -22.25 -1.59 -15.17
CA ASP A 200 -23.09 -2.60 -14.56
C ASP A 200 -24.45 -2.64 -15.27
N HIS A 201 -24.78 -3.78 -15.88
CA HIS A 201 -26.01 -3.97 -16.62
C HIS A 201 -27.24 -4.20 -15.74
N ALA A 202 -27.05 -4.66 -14.50
CA ALA A 202 -28.13 -5.11 -13.61
C ALA A 202 -28.39 -4.14 -12.44
N GLY A 203 -27.40 -3.31 -12.10
CA GLY A 203 -27.43 -2.42 -10.94
C GLY A 203 -28.14 -1.08 -11.13
N ASN A 204 -28.82 -0.64 -10.07
CA ASN A 204 -29.32 0.74 -9.92
C ASN A 204 -29.19 1.23 -8.47
N GLU A 205 -28.14 0.79 -7.79
CA GLU A 205 -27.91 1.10 -6.39
C GLU A 205 -27.19 2.46 -6.26
N PRO A 206 -27.62 3.38 -5.36
CA PRO A 206 -27.02 4.70 -5.24
C PRO A 206 -25.53 4.69 -4.86
N LEU A 207 -25.05 3.63 -4.20
CA LEU A 207 -23.69 3.56 -3.66
C LEU A 207 -22.72 2.71 -4.48
N GLN A 208 -23.08 2.25 -5.68
CA GLN A 208 -22.19 1.37 -6.47
C GLN A 208 -20.84 2.02 -6.76
N ALA A 209 -20.85 3.25 -7.30
CA ALA A 209 -19.61 3.97 -7.57
C ALA A 209 -18.83 4.32 -6.30
N THR A 210 -19.53 4.54 -5.18
CA THR A 210 -18.92 4.76 -3.86
C THR A 210 -18.17 3.52 -3.39
N CYS A 211 -18.82 2.36 -3.41
CA CYS A 211 -18.20 1.08 -3.06
C CYS A 211 -16.99 0.80 -3.95
N TRP A 212 -17.12 1.00 -5.26
CA TRP A 212 -15.99 0.81 -6.18
C TRP A 212 -14.81 1.72 -5.88
N ALA A 213 -15.08 3.00 -5.60
CA ALA A 213 -14.04 3.96 -5.23
C ALA A 213 -13.33 3.59 -3.93
N LEU A 214 -14.09 3.15 -2.92
CA LEU A 214 -13.55 2.70 -1.64
C LEU A 214 -12.72 1.42 -1.80
N VAL A 215 -13.17 0.42 -2.57
CA VAL A 215 -12.37 -0.78 -2.89
C VAL A 215 -11.00 -0.41 -3.43
N HIS A 216 -10.95 0.53 -4.37
CA HIS A 216 -9.67 1.01 -4.90
C HIS A 216 -8.84 1.74 -3.84
N LEU A 217 -9.45 2.48 -2.93
CA LEU A 217 -8.73 3.14 -1.82
C LEU A 217 -8.01 2.12 -0.93
N PHE A 218 -8.68 1.01 -0.56
CA PHE A 218 -8.08 -0.08 0.21
C PHE A 218 -6.96 -0.79 -0.57
N GLN A 219 -7.22 -1.11 -1.85
CA GLN A 219 -6.20 -1.71 -2.72
C GLN A 219 -5.01 -0.77 -2.98
N LEU A 220 -5.19 0.55 -2.83
CA LEU A 220 -4.10 1.52 -2.90
C LEU A 220 -3.44 1.77 -1.53
N GLN A 221 -3.92 1.16 -0.46
CA GLN A 221 -3.44 1.33 0.92
C GLN A 221 -3.50 2.79 1.38
N LEU A 222 -4.60 3.46 1.05
CA LEU A 222 -4.82 4.87 1.33
C LEU A 222 -5.91 5.14 2.38
N GLN A 223 -6.56 4.09 2.90
CA GLN A 223 -7.64 4.16 3.88
C GLN A 223 -7.23 4.77 5.24
N SER A 224 -5.94 4.79 5.55
CA SER A 224 -5.42 5.34 6.81
C SER A 224 -5.33 6.87 6.83
N TYR A 225 -5.46 7.52 5.67
CA TYR A 225 -5.43 8.99 5.55
C TYR A 225 -6.85 9.56 5.61
N PRO A 226 -7.03 10.77 6.14
CA PRO A 226 -8.31 11.48 6.07
C PRO A 226 -8.90 11.44 4.67
N LEU A 227 -10.17 11.09 4.55
CA LEU A 227 -10.85 10.92 3.27
C LEU A 227 -12.01 11.90 3.10
N THR A 228 -12.06 12.59 1.96
CA THR A 228 -13.25 13.31 1.51
C THR A 228 -13.85 12.68 0.26
N LEU A 229 -15.13 12.32 0.34
CA LEU A 229 -15.95 11.75 -0.72
C LEU A 229 -16.80 12.86 -1.35
N TYR A 230 -16.45 13.28 -2.56
CA TYR A 230 -17.19 14.27 -3.32
C TYR A 230 -18.16 13.56 -4.27
N HIS A 231 -19.46 13.64 -3.98
CA HIS A 231 -20.50 12.98 -4.76
C HIS A 231 -21.14 13.93 -5.77
N ILE A 232 -21.17 13.50 -7.03
CA ILE A 232 -21.94 14.15 -8.10
C ILE A 232 -23.43 13.81 -8.00
N ASP A 233 -23.74 12.59 -7.57
CA ASP A 233 -25.11 12.10 -7.39
C ASP A 233 -25.61 12.42 -5.97
N GLY A 234 -26.67 13.22 -5.87
CA GLY A 234 -27.27 13.61 -4.59
C GLY A 234 -27.87 12.43 -3.80
N ALA A 235 -28.41 11.41 -4.48
CA ALA A 235 -28.93 10.22 -3.80
C ALA A 235 -27.80 9.42 -3.14
N ALA A 236 -26.67 9.30 -3.84
CA ALA A 236 -25.46 8.69 -3.31
C ALA A 236 -24.93 9.45 -2.09
N LEU A 237 -24.90 10.79 -2.15
CA LEU A 237 -24.48 11.64 -1.05
C LEU A 237 -25.35 11.43 0.20
N VAL A 238 -26.68 11.49 0.03
CA VAL A 238 -27.62 11.34 1.14
C VAL A 238 -27.46 9.98 1.81
N ARG A 239 -27.41 8.89 1.02
CA ARG A 239 -27.22 7.54 1.60
C ARG A 239 -25.84 7.35 2.21
N CYS A 240 -24.78 7.88 1.59
CA CYS A 240 -23.43 7.78 2.15
C CYS A 240 -23.32 8.53 3.50
N SER A 241 -23.92 9.72 3.59
CA SER A 241 -23.95 10.51 4.83
C SER A 241 -24.72 9.77 5.92
N ALA A 242 -25.90 9.23 5.59
CA ALA A 242 -26.69 8.44 6.54
C ALA A 242 -25.92 7.22 7.08
N LEU A 243 -25.14 6.53 6.25
CA LEU A 243 -24.34 5.37 6.70
C LEU A 243 -23.10 5.75 7.52
N MET A 244 -22.58 6.97 7.36
CA MET A 244 -21.52 7.48 8.23
C MET A 244 -22.06 7.83 9.62
N ASP A 245 -23.29 8.33 9.70
CA ASP A 245 -23.98 8.66 10.95
C ASP A 245 -24.52 7.42 11.68
N ASP A 246 -25.21 6.53 10.95
CA ASP A 246 -25.75 5.27 11.46
C ASP A 246 -25.50 4.11 10.49
N ARG A 247 -24.54 3.26 10.85
CA ARG A 247 -24.17 2.07 10.07
C ARG A 247 -25.26 1.01 10.09
N GLY A 248 -26.10 0.98 11.12
CA GLY A 248 -27.20 0.03 11.27
C GLY A 248 -28.34 0.27 10.28
N ALA A 249 -28.39 1.45 9.66
CA ALA A 249 -29.36 1.80 8.63
C ALA A 249 -29.12 1.11 7.27
N ALA A 250 -28.06 0.30 7.14
CA ALA A 250 -27.72 -0.41 5.91
C ALA A 250 -28.70 -1.56 5.60
N VAL A 251 -29.45 -1.45 4.51
CA VAL A 251 -30.47 -2.43 4.10
C VAL A 251 -29.98 -3.35 2.99
N THR A 252 -29.29 -2.79 1.99
CA THR A 252 -28.83 -3.56 0.82
C THR A 252 -27.41 -4.10 1.03
N ALA A 253 -27.00 -5.10 0.22
CA ALA A 253 -25.63 -5.62 0.28
C ALA A 253 -24.59 -4.51 -0.03
N PHE A 254 -24.92 -3.60 -0.96
CA PHE A 254 -24.08 -2.45 -1.26
C PHE A 254 -23.99 -1.47 -0.10
N GLU A 255 -25.09 -1.20 0.59
CA GLU A 255 -25.07 -0.35 1.79
C GLU A 255 -24.27 -0.98 2.92
N ARG A 256 -24.38 -2.29 3.15
CA ARG A 256 -23.56 -3.01 4.15
C ARG A 256 -22.07 -2.97 3.81
N MET A 257 -21.73 -3.21 2.54
CA MET A 257 -20.37 -3.07 2.04
C MET A 257 -19.85 -1.64 2.25
N ALA A 258 -20.63 -0.62 1.87
CA ALA A 258 -20.26 0.78 2.05
C ALA A 258 -20.04 1.11 3.54
N ALA A 259 -20.96 0.71 4.42
CA ALA A 259 -20.86 0.94 5.86
C ALA A 259 -19.58 0.31 6.45
N ARG A 260 -19.27 -0.94 6.06
CA ARG A 260 -18.03 -1.64 6.47
C ARG A 260 -16.78 -0.94 5.97
N LEU A 261 -16.74 -0.54 4.70
CA LEU A 261 -15.60 0.16 4.12
C LEU A 261 -15.39 1.53 4.77
N LEU A 262 -16.46 2.31 4.95
CA LEU A 262 -16.43 3.62 5.60
C LEU A 262 -15.98 3.52 7.06
N ALA A 263 -16.40 2.47 7.78
CA ALA A 263 -16.00 2.21 9.15
C ALA A 263 -14.49 2.00 9.33
N ALA A 264 -13.84 1.43 8.31
CA ALA A 264 -12.41 1.13 8.31
C ALA A 264 -11.54 2.25 7.69
N VAL A 265 -12.16 3.36 7.26
CA VAL A 265 -11.47 4.55 6.75
C VAL A 265 -11.22 5.55 7.87
N SER A 266 -10.07 6.22 7.81
CA SER A 266 -9.71 7.32 8.71
C SER A 266 -10.51 8.58 8.38
N ARG A 267 -11.34 9.02 9.34
CA ARG A 267 -12.08 10.30 9.30
C ARG A 267 -12.77 10.55 7.94
N PRO A 268 -13.68 9.66 7.49
CA PRO A 268 -14.41 9.88 6.26
C PRO A 268 -15.33 11.09 6.41
N ASN A 269 -15.42 11.88 5.34
CA ASN A 269 -16.37 12.97 5.20
C ASN A 269 -16.98 12.90 3.79
N ALA A 270 -18.28 13.20 3.65
CA ALA A 270 -18.93 13.30 2.36
C ALA A 270 -19.38 14.73 2.09
N ALA A 271 -19.26 15.15 0.83
CA ALA A 271 -19.66 16.46 0.38
C ALA A 271 -20.25 16.40 -1.02
N GLU A 272 -21.10 17.34 -1.34
CA GLU A 272 -21.64 17.50 -2.68
C GLU A 272 -20.56 18.04 -3.64
N CYS A 273 -20.60 17.57 -4.88
CA CYS A 273 -19.73 18.02 -5.96
C CYS A 273 -20.60 18.54 -7.11
N THR A 274 -20.85 19.86 -7.13
CA THR A 274 -21.75 20.48 -8.11
C THR A 274 -21.04 21.33 -9.17
N LYS A 275 -19.78 21.73 -8.93
CA LYS A 275 -19.05 22.63 -9.81
C LYS A 275 -17.53 22.53 -9.66
N GLY A 276 -16.84 23.05 -10.67
CA GLY A 276 -15.38 23.22 -10.70
C GLY A 276 -14.67 22.08 -11.42
N ARG A 277 -13.36 22.26 -11.65
CA ARG A 277 -12.57 21.42 -12.57
C ARG A 277 -12.68 19.89 -12.35
N PHE A 278 -12.92 19.46 -11.12
CA PHE A 278 -13.04 18.05 -10.77
C PHE A 278 -14.41 17.49 -11.16
N PHE A 279 -15.46 18.27 -10.91
CA PHE A 279 -16.82 17.99 -11.37
C PHE A 279 -16.89 17.96 -12.90
N ASP A 280 -16.36 18.99 -13.55
CA ASP A 280 -16.41 19.14 -15.01
C ASP A 280 -15.75 17.92 -15.67
N ARG A 281 -14.51 17.59 -15.24
CA ARG A 281 -13.75 16.47 -15.79
C ARG A 281 -14.43 15.11 -15.55
N ALA A 282 -14.95 14.87 -14.36
CA ALA A 282 -15.64 13.62 -14.05
C ALA A 282 -16.94 13.49 -14.85
N THR A 283 -17.70 14.58 -14.98
CA THR A 283 -18.96 14.62 -15.74
C THR A 283 -18.73 14.42 -17.24
N ASP A 284 -17.71 15.08 -17.81
CA ASP A 284 -17.33 14.92 -19.21
C ASP A 284 -16.90 13.48 -19.48
N LYS A 285 -16.08 12.90 -18.59
CA LYS A 285 -15.61 11.52 -18.74
C LYS A 285 -16.76 10.52 -18.65
N LEU A 286 -17.65 10.65 -17.66
CA LEU A 286 -18.85 9.80 -17.56
C LEU A 286 -19.77 9.96 -18.77
N SER A 287 -19.91 11.19 -19.30
CA SER A 287 -20.71 11.44 -20.50
C SER A 287 -20.11 10.81 -21.75
N GLN A 288 -18.79 10.84 -21.89
CA GLN A 288 -18.06 10.16 -22.96
C GLN A 288 -18.27 8.65 -22.88
N LEU A 289 -18.05 8.06 -21.69
CA LEU A 289 -18.16 6.62 -21.47
C LEU A 289 -19.60 6.10 -21.62
N ALA A 290 -20.60 6.93 -21.29
CA ALA A 290 -22.01 6.60 -21.46
C ALA A 290 -22.44 6.56 -22.95
N ARG A 291 -21.72 7.25 -23.84
CA ARG A 291 -22.07 7.36 -25.26
C ARG A 291 -21.38 6.34 -26.15
N PHE A 292 -20.20 5.88 -25.76
CA PHE A 292 -19.35 5.04 -26.61
C PHE A 292 -18.96 3.76 -25.88
N GLY A 293 -19.03 2.61 -26.57
CA GLY A 293 -18.43 1.38 -26.08
C GLY A 293 -16.91 1.56 -26.04
N THR A 294 -16.33 1.62 -24.84
CA THR A 294 -14.88 1.79 -24.65
C THR A 294 -14.30 0.64 -23.84
N ASN A 295 -13.04 0.32 -24.10
CA ASN A 295 -12.28 -0.65 -23.31
C ASN A 295 -11.82 -0.08 -21.94
N GLU A 296 -12.23 1.14 -21.60
CA GLU A 296 -11.94 1.78 -20.32
C GLU A 296 -12.90 1.31 -19.21
N LEU A 297 -14.05 0.76 -19.60
CA LEU A 297 -15.06 0.24 -18.68
C LEU A 297 -14.65 -1.15 -18.21
N VAL A 298 -14.44 -1.27 -16.90
CA VAL A 298 -14.16 -2.57 -16.27
C VAL A 298 -15.49 -3.28 -16.04
N SER A 299 -15.63 -4.49 -16.58
CA SER A 299 -16.69 -5.41 -16.21
C SER A 299 -16.31 -6.08 -14.90
N LEU A 300 -17.10 -5.87 -13.84
CA LEU A 300 -16.81 -6.45 -12.54
C LEU A 300 -18.08 -6.77 -11.77
N ASP A 301 -18.09 -7.93 -11.12
CA ASP A 301 -19.22 -8.36 -10.29
C ASP A 301 -19.16 -7.70 -8.91
N LEU A 302 -19.56 -6.43 -8.86
CA LEU A 302 -19.67 -5.68 -7.62
C LEU A 302 -20.71 -6.28 -6.67
N GLN A 303 -21.70 -7.00 -7.18
CA GLN A 303 -22.71 -7.65 -6.35
C GLN A 303 -22.08 -8.80 -5.55
N ALA A 304 -21.26 -9.63 -6.19
CA ALA A 304 -20.53 -10.70 -5.50
C ALA A 304 -19.57 -10.13 -4.44
N MET A 305 -18.87 -9.02 -4.74
CA MET A 305 -18.05 -8.31 -3.75
C MET A 305 -18.87 -7.80 -2.57
N ALA A 306 -20.02 -7.19 -2.85
CA ALA A 306 -20.90 -6.65 -1.82
C ALA A 306 -21.43 -7.74 -0.88
N SER A 307 -21.83 -8.89 -1.43
CA SER A 307 -22.23 -10.05 -0.63
C SER A 307 -21.07 -10.58 0.22
N GLY A 308 -19.89 -10.79 -0.38
CA GLY A 308 -18.73 -11.33 0.35
C GLY A 308 -18.27 -10.42 1.50
N LEU A 309 -18.28 -9.10 1.30
CA LEU A 309 -17.91 -8.16 2.36
C LEU A 309 -19.02 -7.95 3.40
N ALA A 310 -20.28 -8.18 3.07
CA ALA A 310 -21.39 -8.05 4.00
C ALA A 310 -21.48 -9.24 4.98
N ASP A 311 -21.15 -10.45 4.55
CA ASP A 311 -21.39 -11.67 5.33
C ASP A 311 -20.37 -11.88 6.48
N ASP A 312 -19.13 -11.38 6.34
CA ASP A 312 -18.08 -11.56 7.36
C ASP A 312 -18.38 -10.86 8.70
N VAL A 313 -19.25 -9.83 8.70
CA VAL A 313 -19.67 -9.11 9.93
C VAL A 313 -20.45 -10.03 10.86
N THR A 314 -21.19 -11.01 10.32
CA THR A 314 -22.01 -11.93 11.13
C THR A 314 -21.21 -13.02 11.83
N LYS A 315 -19.97 -13.29 11.41
CA LYS A 315 -19.11 -14.31 12.05
C LYS A 315 -18.35 -13.80 13.27
N THR A 316 -18.16 -12.49 13.39
CA THR A 316 -17.37 -11.90 14.47
C THR A 316 -18.19 -11.63 15.73
N ASP A 317 -19.50 -11.43 15.61
CA ASP A 317 -20.41 -11.21 16.76
C ASP A 317 -20.99 -12.50 17.38
N GLY A 318 -20.71 -13.67 16.78
CA GLY A 318 -21.26 -14.97 17.22
C GLY A 318 -20.36 -15.81 18.13
N ALA A 319 -19.12 -15.39 18.39
CA ALA A 319 -18.23 -16.11 19.28
C ALA A 319 -18.14 -15.35 20.59
N TRP A 320 -19.07 -15.61 21.52
CA TRP A 320 -18.88 -15.65 22.98
C TRP A 320 -20.05 -16.46 23.58
N SER A 321 -19.72 -17.40 24.48
CA SER A 321 -20.59 -18.41 25.14
C SER A 321 -20.90 -19.64 24.27
N THR A 322 -20.46 -20.86 24.58
CA THR A 322 -20.46 -21.54 25.89
C THR A 322 -19.21 -22.38 26.14
N ASP A 323 -18.63 -22.17 27.33
CA ASP A 323 -18.19 -23.16 28.31
C ASP A 323 -17.97 -24.61 27.84
N ARG A 324 -16.69 -25.05 27.89
CA ARG A 324 -16.34 -26.44 28.17
C ARG A 324 -14.95 -26.54 28.79
N GLY A 325 -14.94 -26.61 30.12
CA GLY A 325 -14.13 -27.57 30.88
C GLY A 325 -12.62 -27.34 30.95
N LEU A 326 -12.21 -26.72 32.06
CA LEU A 326 -10.84 -26.82 32.60
C LEU A 326 -10.38 -28.28 32.74
N GLN A 327 -9.21 -28.59 32.18
CA GLN A 327 -8.25 -29.50 32.82
C GLN A 327 -6.83 -28.95 32.60
N ARG A 328 -6.27 -28.37 33.66
CA ARG A 328 -4.83 -28.08 33.79
C ARG A 328 -4.09 -29.37 34.15
N PRO A 329 -2.90 -29.62 33.59
CA PRO A 329 -1.87 -30.38 34.28
C PRO A 329 -0.89 -29.41 34.95
N SER A 330 -0.70 -29.64 36.24
CA SER A 330 0.24 -29.01 37.16
C SER A 330 1.70 -29.20 36.74
N GLU A 331 2.49 -28.15 36.93
CA GLU A 331 3.94 -28.20 37.08
C GLU A 331 4.31 -29.03 38.32
N THR A 332 5.23 -29.97 38.16
CA THR A 332 6.30 -30.27 39.14
C THR A 332 7.38 -31.12 38.47
N CYS A 333 8.60 -30.57 38.36
CA CYS A 333 9.82 -31.37 38.31
C CYS A 333 10.06 -32.03 39.69
N PRO A 334 10.87 -33.09 39.75
CA PRO A 334 12.23 -32.83 40.22
C PRO A 334 13.34 -33.61 39.51
N ILE A 335 14.50 -32.96 39.55
CA ILE A 335 15.86 -33.42 39.28
C ILE A 335 16.28 -34.44 40.34
N SER A 336 16.99 -35.51 39.97
CA SER A 336 18.23 -35.96 40.65
C SER A 336 18.82 -37.27 40.09
N THR A 337 19.95 -37.11 39.38
CA THR A 337 21.28 -37.74 39.58
C THR A 337 21.50 -39.26 39.71
N LEU A 338 22.68 -39.64 39.15
CA LEU A 338 23.54 -40.81 39.41
C LEU A 338 23.08 -42.13 38.79
N GLY A 339 23.88 -42.91 38.06
CA GLY A 339 25.30 -42.84 37.75
C GLY A 339 25.78 -44.21 37.28
N ASN A 340 26.80 -44.20 36.41
CA ASN A 340 27.82 -45.23 36.22
C ASN A 340 27.52 -46.59 35.53
N ARG A 341 28.36 -46.80 34.50
CA ARG A 341 29.26 -47.96 34.26
C ARG A 341 28.73 -49.19 33.49
N ARG A 342 29.22 -49.34 32.26
CA ARG A 342 30.23 -50.33 31.77
C ARG A 342 30.09 -50.40 30.24
N GLN A 343 31.03 -49.89 29.42
CA GLN A 343 32.24 -50.59 28.97
C GLN A 343 32.04 -52.09 28.69
N ASN A 344 31.95 -52.45 27.41
CA ASN A 344 32.82 -53.44 26.75
C ASN A 344 32.45 -53.55 25.26
N ASP A 345 33.33 -53.03 24.41
CA ASP A 345 33.65 -53.60 23.09
C ASP A 345 34.37 -54.97 23.29
N PRO A 346 34.75 -55.75 22.24
CA PRO A 346 34.47 -55.63 20.80
C PRO A 346 33.98 -56.95 20.15
N ASN A 347 33.49 -56.85 18.91
CA ASN A 347 34.04 -57.57 17.75
C ASN A 347 33.51 -56.96 16.44
#